data_AF-A0A2G9H5F7-F1
#
_entry.id   AF-A0A2G9H5F7-F1
#
_cell.length_a   1.000
_cell.length_b   1.000
_cell.length_c   1.000
_cell.angle_alpha   90.00
_cell.angle_beta   90.00
_cell.angle_gamma   90.00
#
_symmetry.space_group_name_H-M   'P 1'
#
loop_
_entity.id
_entity.type
_entity.pdbx_description
1 polymer ?
#
loop_
_entity_poly.entity_id
_entity_poly.type
_entity_poly.pdbx_seq_one_letter_code
_entity_poly.pdbx_strand_id
1 'polypeptide(L)' 'MPVNLTVNAISVLDIKLIGSTQERYRLLLSDSVATQHAMLATQLNDRVKSGQVRKGSVVQLIDYICSTVQNRK' A
#
# COMPACT_ATOMS: atom_id res chain seq x y z
N MET A 1 20.37 -3.42 -10.45
CA MET A 1 20.22 -4.51 -9.47
C MET A 1 18.92 -5.24 -9.79
N PRO A 2 18.95 -6.51 -10.22
CA PRO A 2 17.71 -7.24 -10.52
C PRO A 2 17.02 -7.61 -9.19
N VAL A 3 15.77 -7.20 -9.03
CA VAL A 3 14.94 -7.56 -7.87
C VAL A 3 14.39 -8.96 -8.13
N ASN A 4 14.80 -9.93 -7.31
CA ASN A 4 14.38 -11.32 -7.42
C ASN A 4 12.88 -11.44 -7.12
N LEU A 5 12.13 -12.00 -8.07
CA LEU A 5 10.68 -11.85 -8.18
C LEU A 5 9.89 -13.00 -7.54
N THR A 6 10.25 -13.47 -6.34
CA THR A 6 9.70 -14.75 -5.86
C THR A 6 8.47 -14.62 -4.94
N VAL A 7 8.29 -13.56 -4.18
CA VAL A 7 7.02 -13.25 -3.46
C VAL A 7 7.14 -11.86 -2.83
N ASN A 8 6.44 -10.86 -3.37
CA ASN A 8 6.41 -9.52 -2.79
C ASN A 8 5.40 -9.47 -1.63
N ALA A 9 5.68 -10.23 -0.56
CA ALA A 9 4.93 -10.16 0.69
C ALA A 9 5.40 -8.94 1.49
N ILE A 10 4.47 -8.06 1.82
CA ILE A 10 4.72 -6.77 2.47
C ILE A 10 3.76 -6.60 3.63
N SER A 11 4.27 -6.07 4.74
CA SER A 11 3.48 -5.78 5.94
C SER A 11 2.82 -4.41 5.86
N VAL A 12 1.58 -4.31 6.34
CA VAL A 12 0.81 -3.06 6.45
C VAL A 12 1.01 -2.50 7.85
N LEU A 13 1.79 -1.43 7.98
CA LEU A 13 2.10 -0.80 9.26
C LEU A 13 1.05 0.24 9.68
N ASP A 14 0.41 0.89 8.71
CA ASP A 14 -0.63 1.88 8.96
C ASP A 14 -1.57 2.05 7.75
N ILE A 15 -2.81 2.51 8.03
CA ILE A 15 -3.83 2.81 7.02
C ILE A 15 -4.51 4.12 7.38
N LYS A 16 -4.45 5.11 6.49
CA LYS A 16 -5.06 6.43 6.70
C LYS A 16 -5.96 6.83 5.54
N LEU A 17 -7.18 7.24 5.84
CA LEU A 17 -8.07 7.91 4.87
C LEU A 17 -7.55 9.33 4.61
N ILE A 18 -7.26 9.68 3.36
CA ILE A 18 -6.67 10.98 2.98
C ILE A 18 -7.56 11.83 2.06
N GLY A 19 -8.79 11.39 1.76
CA GLY A 19 -9.77 12.17 1.02
C GLY A 19 -11.19 11.66 1.24
N SER A 20 -12.13 12.56 1.50
CA SER A 20 -13.52 12.22 1.86
C SER A 20 -14.42 11.96 0.65
N THR A 21 -14.14 12.55 -0.51
CA THR A 21 -15.01 12.46 -1.69
C THR A 21 -14.79 11.19 -2.53
N GLN A 22 -13.57 10.65 -2.55
CA GLN A 22 -13.22 9.41 -3.28
C GLN A 22 -12.64 8.32 -2.37
N GLU A 23 -12.73 8.49 -1.05
CA GLU A 23 -12.23 7.58 -0.02
C GLU A 23 -10.84 7.00 -0.34
N ARG A 24 -9.84 7.86 -0.48
CA ARG A 24 -8.49 7.40 -0.84
C ARG A 24 -7.75 6.93 0.41
N TYR A 25 -7.37 5.66 0.48
CA TYR A 25 -6.55 5.14 1.57
C TYR A 25 -5.06 5.17 1.21
N ARG A 26 -4.27 5.78 2.10
CA ARG A 26 -2.81 5.70 2.09
C ARG A 26 -2.37 4.60 3.05
N LEU A 27 -1.52 3.71 2.58
CA LEU A 27 -0.92 2.63 3.35
C LEU A 27 0.54 2.99 3.66
N LEU A 28 0.99 2.67 4.87
CA LEU A 28 2.41 2.55 5.18
C LEU A 28 2.78 1.07 5.09
N LEU A 29 3.69 0.74 4.18
CA LEU A 29 4.09 -0.61 3.84
C LEU A 29 5.54 -0.87 4.25
N SER A 30 5.88 -2.09 4.65
CA SER A 30 7.27 -2.48 4.94
C SER A 30 7.60 -3.90 4.50
N ASP A 31 8.79 -4.06 3.92
CA ASP A 31 9.41 -5.33 3.55
C ASP A 31 10.40 -5.85 4.61
N SER A 32 10.37 -5.29 5.83
CA SER A 32 11.30 -5.53 6.95
C SER A 32 12.67 -4.84 6.83
N VAL A 33 12.98 -4.19 5.72
CA VAL A 33 14.22 -3.41 5.53
C VAL A 33 13.92 -1.92 5.41
N ALA A 34 12.91 -1.58 4.62
CA ALA A 34 12.47 -0.22 4.38
C ALA A 34 10.96 -0.07 4.63
N THR A 35 10.53 1.18 4.71
CA THR A 35 9.10 1.53 4.73
C THR A 35 8.77 2.48 3.60
N GLN A 36 7.64 2.27 2.93
CA GLN A 36 7.18 3.11 1.84
C GLN A 36 5.70 3.42 1.94
N HIS A 37 5.32 4.63 1.53
CA HIS A 37 3.91 5.00 1.41
C HIS A 37 3.37 4.51 0.06
N ALA A 38 2.19 3.90 0.09
CA ALA A 38 1.44 3.48 -1.08
C ALA A 38 0.02 4.03 -1.05
N MET A 39 -0.59 4.15 -2.22
CA MET A 39 -2.01 4.45 -2.36
C MET A 39 -2.75 3.18 -2.73
N LEU A 40 -3.80 2.83 -1.99
CA LEU A 40 -4.68 1.76 -2.39
C LEU A 40 -5.54 2.22 -3.57
N ALA A 41 -5.64 1.38 -4.61
CA ALA A 41 -6.58 1.63 -5.69
C ALA A 41 -8.00 1.68 -5.14
N THR A 42 -8.79 2.70 -5.52
CA THR A 42 -10.12 2.94 -4.93
C THR A 42 -11.08 1.75 -5.12
N GLN A 43 -10.92 0.99 -6.20
CA GLN A 43 -11.64 -0.27 -6.46
C GLN A 43 -11.38 -1.37 -5.40
N LEU A 44 -10.36 -1.22 -4.56
CA LEU A 44 -10.01 -2.15 -3.48
C LEU A 44 -10.37 -1.61 -2.09
N ASN A 45 -11.02 -0.44 -1.99
CA ASN A 45 -11.39 0.19 -0.71
C ASN A 45 -12.20 -0.74 0.20
N ASP A 46 -13.05 -1.58 -0.38
CA ASP A 46 -13.88 -2.52 0.38
C ASP A 46 -13.07 -3.51 1.20
N ARG A 47 -11.81 -3.79 0.81
CA ARG A 47 -10.91 -4.65 1.61
C ARG A 47 -10.51 -3.99 2.93
N VAL A 48 -10.36 -2.67 2.96
CA VAL A 48 -10.11 -1.92 4.19
C VAL A 48 -11.40 -1.83 5.00
N LYS A 49 -12.52 -1.49 4.35
CA LYS A 49 -13.82 -1.32 5.02
C LYS A 49 -14.35 -2.62 5.66
N SER A 50 -14.13 -3.75 5.01
CA SER A 50 -14.47 -5.08 5.52
C SER A 50 -13.47 -5.62 6.55
N GLY A 51 -12.33 -4.94 6.75
CA GLY A 51 -11.26 -5.37 7.65
C GLY A 51 -10.38 -6.50 7.13
N GLN A 52 -10.56 -6.94 5.86
CA GLN A 52 -9.68 -7.92 5.21
C GLN A 52 -8.23 -7.41 5.11
N VAL A 53 -8.06 -6.10 4.91
CA VAL A 53 -6.77 -5.41 4.98
C VAL A 53 -6.83 -4.41 6.12
N ARG A 54 -5.97 -4.60 7.12
CA ARG A 54 -5.88 -3.78 8.34
C ARG A 54 -4.43 -3.60 8.74
N LYS A 55 -4.18 -2.72 9.72
CA LYS A 55 -2.88 -2.62 10.36
C LYS A 55 -2.44 -4.00 10.89
N GLY A 56 -1.22 -4.40 10.57
CA GLY A 56 -0.65 -5.71 10.87
C GLY A 56 -0.90 -6.80 9.81
N SER A 57 -1.71 -6.53 8.78
CA SER A 57 -1.87 -7.47 7.66
C SER A 57 -0.56 -7.67 6.91
N VAL A 58 -0.29 -8.89 6.46
CA VAL A 58 0.72 -9.18 5.44
C VAL A 58 -0.01 -9.39 4.13
N VAL A 59 0.35 -8.61 3.11
CA VAL A 59 -0.30 -8.61 1.80
C VAL A 59 0.72 -8.92 0.71
N GLN A 60 0.29 -9.60 -0.34
CA GLN A 60 1.09 -9.78 -1.54
C GLN A 60 0.71 -8.70 -2.56
N LEU A 61 1.70 -7.96 -3.06
CA LEU A 61 1.47 -7.06 -4.19
C LEU A 61 1.43 -7.89 -5.49
N ILE A 62 0.26 -7.92 -6.13
CA ILE A 62 0.04 -8.62 -7.40
C ILE A 62 0.22 -7.66 -8.58
N ASP A 63 -0.43 -6.49 -8.51
CA ASP A 63 -0.35 -5.44 -9.51
C ASP A 63 -0.12 -4.10 -8.79
N TYR A 64 0.91 -3.38 -9.21
CA TYR A 64 1.33 -2.13 -8.59
C TYR A 64 2.09 -1.25 -9.57
N ILE A 65 1.95 0.07 -9.37
CA ILE A 65 2.67 1.07 -10.14
C ILE A 65 3.58 1.85 -9.19
N CYS A 66 4.88 1.83 -9.48
CA CYS A 66 5.85 2.68 -8.81
C CYS A 66 6.03 3.96 -9.61
N SER A 67 5.30 5.02 -9.27
CA SER A 67 5.57 6.35 -9.80
C SER A 67 6.53 7.09 -8.87
N THR A 68 7.61 7.63 -9.41
CA THR A 68 8.36 8.68 -8.72
C THR A 68 7.46 9.90 -8.72
N VAL A 69 6.95 10.30 -7.56
CA VAL A 69 6.22 11.57 -7.43
C VAL A 69 7.25 12.67 -7.65
N GLN A 70 7.34 13.15 -8.88
CA GLN A 70 8.10 14.35 -9.19
C GLN A 70 7.47 15.49 -8.39
N ASN A 71 8.30 16.25 -7.67
CA ASN A 71 7.93 17.51 -7.02
C ASN A 71 7.25 17.44 -5.63
N ARG A 72 7.80 16.66 -4.69
CA ARG A 72 7.68 17.04 -3.27
C ARG A 72 8.71 18.14 -2.98
N LYS A 73 8.31 19.41 -3.07
CA LYS A 73 9.06 20.54 -2.49
C LYS A 73 8.91 20.54 -0.97
#